data_AF-A0A2V9TNE6-F1
#
_entry.id   AF-A0A2V9TNE6-F1
#
_cell.length_a   1.000
_cell.length_b   1.000
_cell.length_c   1.000
_cell.angle_alpha   90.00
_cell.angle_beta   90.00
_cell.angle_gamma   90.00
#
_symmetry.space_group_name_H-M   'P 1'
#
loop_
_entity.id
_entity.type
_entity.pdbx_description
1 polymer ?
#
loop_
_entity_poly.entity_id
_entity_poly.type
_entity_poly.pdbx_seq_one_letter_code
_entity_poly.pdbx_strand_id
1 'polypeptide(L)'
;MSCVKSQPWIIRFDDEPIEGDGLVEFRLLYSGQLLGSAKNNPRAGLKHSIRKEFHPQLRRLWETKPSLRDEAETIGRGALLRKHVPESTISPDQSFEAGIKVMARNWNRIGYNFLPLVTSDLVIRCSINILFLRPEALGFLIRGGDLDARIKTVFDALRMPDNLKEAGDTGPSENEDPFFCLLQDDKLISDVSVTTDELLLLPKERNVNANDSFLVIHINLQQV
;
A
#
# COMPACT_ATOMS: atom_id res chain seq x y z
N MET A 1 -22.29 -51.86 -11.82
CA MET A 1 -22.58 -50.41 -11.91
C MET A 1 -22.43 -49.83 -10.51
N SER A 2 -21.29 -49.19 -10.22
CA SER A 2 -21.02 -48.57 -8.92
C SER A 2 -21.20 -47.06 -9.06
N CYS A 3 -22.17 -46.51 -8.35
CA CYS A 3 -22.48 -45.08 -8.33
C CYS A 3 -21.52 -44.39 -7.36
N VAL A 4 -20.62 -43.57 -7.91
CA VAL A 4 -19.72 -42.71 -7.12
C VAL A 4 -20.57 -41.61 -6.49
N LYS A 5 -20.76 -41.66 -5.17
CA LYS A 5 -21.41 -40.59 -4.41
C LYS A 5 -20.50 -39.37 -4.42
N SER A 6 -20.81 -38.40 -5.27
CA SER A 6 -20.24 -37.05 -5.23
C SER A 6 -20.56 -36.43 -3.88
N GLN A 7 -19.56 -36.22 -3.03
CA GLN A 7 -19.74 -35.37 -1.85
C GLN A 7 -19.83 -33.91 -2.30
N PRO A 8 -20.78 -33.12 -1.78
CA PRO A 8 -20.83 -31.70 -2.07
C PRO A 8 -19.63 -30.99 -1.43
N TRP A 9 -18.95 -30.17 -2.22
CA TRP A 9 -17.93 -29.26 -1.72
C TRP A 9 -18.59 -28.22 -0.81
N ILE A 10 -18.37 -28.33 0.50
CA ILE A 10 -18.74 -27.28 1.44
C ILE A 10 -17.64 -26.22 1.35
N ILE A 11 -17.94 -25.10 0.69
CA ILE A 11 -17.10 -23.90 0.76
C ILE A 11 -17.39 -23.26 2.11
N ARG A 12 -16.43 -23.33 3.03
CA ARG A 12 -16.45 -22.54 4.25
C ARG A 12 -15.91 -21.17 3.91
N PHE A 13 -16.76 -20.16 3.96
CA PHE A 13 -16.33 -18.78 4.11
C PHE A 13 -16.10 -18.60 5.61
N ASP A 14 -14.89 -18.89 6.06
CA ASP A 14 -14.49 -18.50 7.41
C ASP A 14 -14.28 -16.99 7.36
N ASP A 15 -15.36 -16.23 7.60
CA ASP A 15 -15.34 -14.78 7.86
C ASP A 15 -14.80 -14.49 9.27
N GLU A 16 -13.87 -15.31 9.77
CA GLU A 16 -13.19 -14.99 11.02
C GLU A 16 -12.21 -13.85 10.74
N PRO A 17 -12.33 -12.71 11.43
CA PRO A 17 -11.32 -11.68 11.34
C PRO A 17 -9.99 -12.29 11.77
N ILE A 18 -8.98 -12.24 10.88
CA ILE A 18 -7.59 -12.67 11.14
C ILE A 18 -6.91 -11.74 12.18
N GLU A 19 -7.69 -10.97 12.94
CA GLU A 19 -7.23 -10.03 13.95
C GLU A 19 -6.91 -10.82 15.22
N GLY A 20 -5.79 -11.56 15.17
CA GLY A 20 -5.01 -11.82 16.36
C GLY A 20 -4.38 -10.51 16.86
N ASP A 21 -4.14 -10.43 18.17
CA ASP A 21 -3.51 -9.28 18.81
C ASP A 21 -2.23 -8.87 18.04
N GLY A 22 -2.23 -7.67 17.45
CA GLY A 22 -1.06 -7.10 16.76
C GLY A 22 -0.85 -7.53 15.29
N LEU A 23 -1.82 -8.20 14.65
CA LEU A 23 -1.73 -8.61 13.24
C LEU A 23 -2.53 -7.67 12.33
N VAL A 24 -1.85 -6.95 11.43
CA VAL A 24 -2.50 -6.21 10.33
C VAL A 24 -2.13 -6.88 9.01
N GLU A 25 -3.11 -7.55 8.42
CA GLU A 25 -2.98 -8.22 7.12
C GLU A 25 -3.90 -7.57 6.09
N PHE A 26 -3.36 -7.25 4.92
CA PHE A 26 -4.12 -6.67 3.80
C PHE A 26 -3.40 -6.82 2.47
N ARG A 27 -4.09 -6.46 1.38
CA ARG A 27 -3.53 -6.50 0.02
C ARG A 27 -3.66 -5.14 -0.64
N LEU A 28 -2.57 -4.69 -1.26
CA LEU A 28 -2.57 -3.56 -2.18
C LEU A 28 -2.61 -4.09 -3.61
N LEU A 29 -3.41 -3.44 -4.44
CA LEU A 29 -3.58 -3.78 -5.85
C LEU A 29 -2.99 -2.67 -6.71
N TYR A 30 -2.33 -3.06 -7.80
CA TYR A 30 -1.89 -2.14 -8.84
C TYR A 30 -2.25 -2.73 -10.20
N SER A 31 -2.74 -1.89 -11.11
CA SER A 31 -3.08 -2.24 -12.47
C SER A 31 -2.63 -1.11 -13.40
N GLY A 32 -1.66 -1.37 -14.26
CA GLY A 32 -1.18 -0.38 -15.21
C GLY A 32 0.21 -0.69 -15.72
N GLN A 33 0.84 0.30 -16.36
CA GLN A 33 2.19 0.12 -16.87
C GLN A 33 3.23 0.19 -15.75
N LEU A 34 4.13 -0.77 -15.69
CA LEU A 34 5.24 -0.79 -14.74
C LEU A 34 6.57 -0.92 -15.48
N LEU A 35 7.35 0.15 -15.42
CA LEU A 35 8.62 0.28 -16.12
C LEU A 35 9.77 0.34 -15.11
N GLY A 36 10.76 -0.55 -15.23
CA GLY A 36 11.84 -0.66 -14.24
C GLY A 36 12.83 0.51 -14.25
N SER A 37 13.02 1.19 -13.12
CA SER A 37 13.89 2.37 -13.04
C SER A 37 15.33 2.11 -13.52
N ALA A 38 15.91 3.06 -14.26
CA ALA A 38 17.29 2.97 -14.78
C ALA A 38 18.13 4.15 -14.27
N LYS A 39 19.47 4.02 -14.22
CA LYS A 39 20.37 5.08 -13.72
C LYS A 39 20.15 6.44 -14.38
N ASN A 40 19.81 6.47 -15.67
CA ASN A 40 19.61 7.72 -16.43
C ASN A 40 18.15 8.18 -16.47
N ASN A 41 17.21 7.34 -16.04
CA ASN A 41 15.80 7.70 -15.94
C ASN A 41 15.24 7.03 -14.68
N PRO A 42 15.30 7.71 -13.52
CA PRO A 42 14.78 7.16 -12.27
C PRO A 42 13.25 7.02 -12.30
N ARG A 43 12.57 7.53 -13.34
CA ARG A 43 11.12 7.51 -13.52
C ARG A 43 10.38 7.98 -12.28
N ALA A 44 10.84 9.09 -11.74
CA ALA A 44 10.37 9.63 -10.47
C ALA A 44 8.87 9.94 -10.49
N GLY A 45 8.36 10.49 -11.61
CA GLY A 45 6.92 10.67 -11.83
C GLY A 45 6.11 9.36 -11.85
N LEU A 46 6.64 8.28 -12.42
CA LEU A 46 5.99 6.96 -12.39
C LEU A 46 5.92 6.38 -10.98
N LYS A 47 7.00 6.52 -10.20
CA LYS A 47 7.01 6.09 -8.79
C LYS A 47 5.94 6.83 -8.00
N HIS A 48 5.79 8.14 -8.23
CA HIS A 48 4.76 8.93 -7.57
C HIS A 48 3.35 8.59 -8.07
N SER A 49 3.14 8.32 -9.35
CA SER A 49 1.82 7.88 -9.84
C SER A 49 1.40 6.56 -9.21
N ILE A 50 2.33 5.60 -9.05
CA ILE A 50 2.07 4.34 -8.33
C ILE A 50 1.73 4.62 -6.85
N ARG A 51 2.43 5.55 -6.18
CA ARG A 51 2.07 5.99 -4.82
C ARG A 51 0.63 6.51 -4.74
N LYS A 52 0.19 7.27 -5.74
CA LYS A 52 -1.19 7.80 -5.81
C LYS A 52 -2.23 6.69 -5.97
N GLU A 53 -1.90 5.57 -6.61
CA GLU A 53 -2.79 4.39 -6.70
C GLU A 53 -2.92 3.66 -5.34
N PHE A 54 -1.85 3.63 -4.54
CA PHE A 54 -1.87 2.99 -3.22
C PHE A 54 -2.46 3.88 -2.12
N HIS A 55 -2.28 5.19 -2.23
CA HIS A 55 -2.79 6.18 -1.28
C HIS A 55 -4.27 5.96 -0.85
N PRO A 56 -5.25 5.85 -1.76
CA PRO A 56 -6.66 5.68 -1.36
C PRO A 56 -6.92 4.30 -0.73
N GLN A 57 -6.19 3.26 -1.14
CA GLN A 57 -6.29 1.92 -0.54
C GLN A 57 -5.78 1.94 0.90
N LEU A 58 -4.68 2.64 1.16
CA LEU A 58 -4.13 2.84 2.50
C LEU A 58 -5.05 3.73 3.35
N ARG A 59 -5.60 4.83 2.81
CA ARG A 59 -6.59 5.65 3.54
C ARG A 59 -7.78 4.80 4.00
N ARG A 60 -8.31 3.96 3.10
CA ARG A 60 -9.40 3.02 3.42
C ARG A 60 -8.97 2.01 4.50
N LEU A 61 -7.73 1.53 4.50
CA LEU A 61 -7.21 0.65 5.54
C LEU A 61 -7.32 1.32 6.92
N TRP A 62 -6.85 2.58 7.05
CA TRP A 62 -6.96 3.35 8.29
C TRP A 62 -8.41 3.60 8.72
N GLU A 63 -9.34 3.76 7.77
CA GLU A 63 -10.76 3.95 8.07
C GLU A 63 -11.48 2.68 8.52
N THR A 64 -10.99 1.51 8.09
CA THR A 64 -11.70 0.22 8.23
C THR A 64 -11.09 -0.72 9.27
N LYS A 65 -9.79 -0.58 9.57
CA LYS A 65 -9.12 -1.41 10.57
C LYS A 65 -9.29 -0.82 11.97
N PRO A 66 -9.95 -1.53 12.91
CA PRO A 66 -10.24 -0.99 14.23
C PRO A 66 -9.01 -0.47 14.96
N SER A 67 -7.91 -1.23 14.98
CA SER A 67 -6.67 -0.84 15.65
C SER A 67 -6.09 0.50 15.15
N LEU A 68 -6.02 0.68 13.84
CA LEU A 68 -5.51 1.91 13.22
C LEU A 68 -6.48 3.09 13.42
N ARG A 69 -7.78 2.80 13.32
CA ARG A 69 -8.82 3.80 13.49
C ARG A 69 -8.86 4.31 14.93
N ASP A 70 -8.85 3.41 15.90
CA ASP A 70 -8.89 3.75 17.33
C ASP A 70 -7.64 4.54 17.75
N GLU A 71 -6.47 4.20 17.21
CA GLU A 71 -5.24 4.96 17.43
C GLU A 71 -5.36 6.40 16.92
N ALA A 72 -5.81 6.56 15.66
CA ALA A 72 -6.03 7.87 15.07
C ALA A 72 -7.09 8.68 15.84
N GLU A 73 -8.22 8.07 16.19
CA GLU A 73 -9.28 8.71 16.98
C GLU A 73 -8.77 9.15 18.36
N THR A 74 -7.98 8.32 19.04
CA THR A 74 -7.40 8.64 20.35
C THR A 74 -6.47 9.86 20.27
N ILE A 75 -5.56 9.87 19.30
CA ILE A 75 -4.63 10.98 19.08
C ILE A 75 -5.40 12.26 18.73
N GLY A 76 -6.37 12.15 17.82
CA GLY A 76 -7.14 13.29 17.35
C GLY A 76 -8.05 13.88 18.41
N ARG A 77 -8.71 13.04 19.22
CA ARG A 77 -9.49 13.47 20.39
C ARG A 77 -8.62 14.28 21.36
N GLY A 78 -7.43 13.79 21.68
CA GLY A 78 -6.47 14.52 22.51
C GLY A 78 -6.08 15.88 21.90
N ALA A 79 -5.88 15.93 20.57
CA ALA A 79 -5.56 17.17 19.88
C ALA A 79 -6.73 18.18 19.84
N LEU A 80 -7.97 17.71 19.69
CA LEU A 80 -9.17 18.54 19.70
C LEU A 80 -9.43 19.14 21.09
N LEU A 81 -9.29 18.34 22.14
CA LEU A 81 -9.41 18.81 23.52
C LEU A 81 -8.36 19.89 23.85
N ARG A 82 -7.11 19.73 23.39
CA ARG A 82 -6.07 20.77 23.54
C ARG A 82 -6.41 22.08 22.80
N LYS A 83 -7.25 22.02 21.77
CA LYS A 83 -7.79 23.18 21.05
C LYS A 83 -9.08 23.73 21.69
N HIS A 84 -9.47 23.26 22.87
CA HIS A 84 -10.67 23.66 23.59
C HIS A 84 -11.98 23.34 22.85
N VAL A 85 -11.98 22.32 21.99
CA VAL A 85 -13.22 21.80 21.41
C VAL A 85 -14.00 21.05 22.52
N PRO A 86 -15.28 21.37 22.76
CA PRO A 86 -16.05 20.70 23.82
C PRO A 86 -16.19 19.20 23.56
N GLU A 87 -15.87 18.38 24.55
CA GLU A 87 -15.86 16.92 24.44
C GLU A 87 -17.19 16.34 23.94
N SER A 88 -18.31 16.92 24.38
CA SER A 88 -19.67 16.53 23.96
C SER A 88 -19.98 16.76 22.48
N THR A 89 -19.16 17.54 21.78
CA THR A 89 -19.34 17.86 20.35
C THR A 89 -18.39 17.09 19.43
N ILE A 90 -17.42 16.37 20.00
CA ILE A 90 -16.40 15.63 19.25
C ILE A 90 -17.01 14.32 18.73
N SER A 91 -17.14 14.19 17.41
CA SER A 91 -17.52 12.91 16.80
C SER A 91 -16.30 11.99 16.59
N PRO A 92 -16.53 10.67 16.43
CA PRO A 92 -15.47 9.73 16.04
C PRO A 92 -14.77 10.15 14.74
N ASP A 93 -15.53 10.51 13.70
CA ASP A 93 -14.96 10.94 12.41
C ASP A 93 -14.13 12.24 12.53
N GLN A 94 -14.56 13.20 13.35
CA GLN A 94 -13.78 14.41 13.62
C GLN A 94 -12.47 14.09 14.34
N SER A 95 -12.53 13.15 15.30
CA SER A 95 -11.35 12.66 16.01
C SER A 95 -10.40 11.96 15.05
N PHE A 96 -10.90 11.05 14.22
CA PHE A 96 -10.11 10.35 13.20
C PHE A 96 -9.41 11.34 12.26
N GLU A 97 -10.15 12.27 11.66
CA GLU A 97 -9.60 13.28 10.74
C GLU A 97 -8.58 14.22 11.41
N ALA A 98 -8.80 14.59 12.67
CA ALA A 98 -7.83 15.35 13.43
C ALA A 98 -6.57 14.52 13.74
N GLY A 99 -6.75 13.23 14.04
CA GLY A 99 -5.70 12.28 14.39
C GLY A 99 -4.72 12.06 13.26
N ILE A 100 -5.22 11.64 12.08
CA ILE A 100 -4.38 11.41 10.89
C ILE A 100 -3.58 12.66 10.51
N LYS A 101 -4.16 13.86 10.66
CA LYS A 101 -3.47 15.13 10.42
C LYS A 101 -2.38 15.43 11.44
N VAL A 102 -2.59 15.08 12.71
CA VAL A 102 -1.56 15.24 13.76
C VAL A 102 -0.42 14.26 13.54
N MET A 103 -0.72 12.99 13.26
CA MET A 103 0.28 11.96 13.00
C MET A 103 1.12 12.32 11.77
N ALA A 104 0.48 12.78 10.69
CA ALA A 104 1.17 13.08 9.44
C ALA A 104 2.12 14.29 9.52
N ARG A 105 1.86 15.23 10.44
CA ARG A 105 2.75 16.39 10.65
C ARG A 105 4.13 15.98 11.16
N ASN A 106 4.24 14.87 11.87
CA ASN A 106 5.53 14.35 12.32
C ASN A 106 6.41 13.90 11.15
N TRP A 107 5.80 13.66 9.99
CA TRP A 107 6.46 13.25 8.76
C TRP A 107 6.33 14.31 7.66
N ASN A 108 6.18 15.58 8.05
CA ASN A 108 6.20 16.68 7.10
C ASN A 108 7.55 16.73 6.39
N ARG A 109 7.53 16.60 5.06
CA ARG A 109 8.72 16.68 4.22
C ARG A 109 8.32 17.11 2.82
N ILE A 110 9.19 17.83 2.13
CA ILE A 110 9.01 18.23 0.72
C ILE A 110 7.65 18.86 0.39
N GLY A 111 7.00 19.53 1.35
CA GLY A 111 5.68 20.13 1.18
C GLY A 111 4.49 19.17 1.33
N TYR A 112 4.72 17.91 1.68
CA TYR A 112 3.72 16.90 1.97
C TYR A 112 3.67 16.57 3.47
N ASN A 113 2.48 16.24 3.98
CA ASN A 113 2.32 15.57 5.27
C ASN A 113 2.12 14.08 5.00
N PHE A 114 3.18 13.28 5.10
CA PHE A 114 3.07 11.84 4.88
C PHE A 114 2.51 11.13 6.10
N LEU A 115 1.79 10.02 5.90
CA LEU A 115 1.37 9.13 6.97
C LEU A 115 1.82 7.70 6.65
N PRO A 116 3.06 7.32 7.01
CA PRO A 116 3.55 5.95 6.86
C PRO A 116 2.86 5.01 7.85
N LEU A 117 2.46 3.83 7.39
CA LEU A 117 1.90 2.78 8.25
C LEU A 117 2.98 2.07 9.08
N VAL A 118 4.13 1.76 8.46
CA VAL A 118 5.28 1.12 9.11
C VAL A 118 6.39 2.17 9.26
N THR A 119 6.80 2.39 10.50
CA THR A 119 7.85 3.35 10.87
C THR A 119 8.98 2.64 11.64
N SER A 120 10.14 3.28 11.74
CA SER A 120 11.29 2.73 12.46
C SER A 120 11.04 2.55 13.96
N ASP A 121 10.09 3.29 14.51
CA ASP A 121 9.76 3.26 15.94
C ASP A 121 8.79 2.12 16.27
N LEU A 122 8.10 1.59 15.25
CA LEU A 122 7.22 0.44 15.38
C LEU A 122 8.07 -0.83 15.27
N VAL A 123 8.15 -1.59 16.37
CA VAL A 123 8.82 -2.91 16.39
C VAL A 123 7.89 -3.94 15.73
N ILE A 124 7.73 -3.83 14.42
CA ILE A 124 6.82 -4.64 13.62
C ILE A 124 7.63 -5.33 12.51
N ARG A 125 7.46 -6.64 12.39
CA ARG A 125 7.93 -7.41 11.24
C ARG A 125 7.01 -7.16 10.06
N CYS A 126 7.55 -6.56 9.00
CA CYS A 126 6.83 -6.32 7.74
C CYS A 126 7.23 -7.36 6.69
N SER A 127 6.29 -8.24 6.32
CA SER A 127 6.45 -9.20 5.22
C SER A 127 5.66 -8.75 4.00
N ILE A 128 6.29 -8.80 2.83
CA ILE A 128 5.69 -8.41 1.54
C ILE A 128 5.76 -9.59 0.56
N ASN A 129 4.60 -10.06 0.13
CA ASN A 129 4.47 -11.12 -0.87
C ASN A 129 3.82 -10.55 -2.13
N ILE A 130 4.52 -10.53 -3.25
CA ILE A 130 4.07 -9.91 -4.50
C ILE A 130 3.73 -11.01 -5.51
N LEU A 131 2.46 -11.10 -5.92
CA LEU A 131 2.09 -11.74 -7.18
C LEU A 131 2.20 -10.69 -8.29
N PHE A 132 3.09 -10.95 -9.24
CA PHE A 132 3.39 -10.07 -10.37
C PHE A 132 2.92 -10.73 -11.66
N LEU A 133 1.75 -10.33 -12.15
CA LEU A 133 1.25 -10.73 -13.45
C LEU A 133 1.78 -9.80 -14.54
N ARG A 134 2.35 -10.37 -15.61
CA ARG A 134 2.88 -9.62 -16.75
C ARG A 134 2.69 -10.39 -18.07
N PRO A 135 2.58 -9.72 -19.22
CA PRO A 135 2.45 -10.42 -20.49
C PRO A 135 3.67 -11.30 -20.78
N GLU A 136 3.45 -12.59 -21.03
CA GLU A 136 4.46 -13.48 -21.58
C GLU A 136 4.22 -13.62 -23.08
N ALA A 137 5.13 -13.08 -23.89
CA ALA A 137 5.06 -13.28 -25.34
C ALA A 137 6.39 -13.80 -25.87
N LEU A 138 6.33 -14.71 -26.85
CA LEU A 138 7.49 -15.20 -27.60
C LEU A 138 8.24 -14.01 -28.20
N GLY A 139 9.45 -13.74 -27.69
CA GLY A 139 10.27 -12.57 -28.06
C GLY A 139 10.50 -11.56 -26.93
N PHE A 140 9.71 -11.63 -25.85
CA PHE A 140 9.84 -10.79 -24.65
C PHE A 140 10.42 -11.59 -23.49
N LEU A 141 11.52 -12.32 -23.74
CA LEU A 141 12.23 -13.05 -22.71
C LEU A 141 12.85 -12.03 -21.73
N ILE A 142 12.17 -11.79 -20.61
CA ILE A 142 12.62 -10.87 -19.59
C ILE A 142 13.87 -11.46 -18.94
N ARG A 143 15.01 -10.80 -19.16
CA ARG A 143 16.26 -11.07 -18.43
C ARG A 143 16.04 -10.64 -16.97
N GLY A 144 16.62 -11.37 -16.00
CA GLY A 144 16.44 -11.09 -14.56
C GLY A 144 16.59 -9.61 -14.17
N GLY A 145 17.48 -8.86 -14.84
CA GLY A 145 17.70 -7.43 -14.59
C GLY A 145 16.52 -6.50 -14.90
N ASP A 146 15.58 -6.85 -15.78
CA ASP A 146 14.39 -6.02 -16.02
C ASP A 146 13.31 -6.26 -14.95
N LEU A 147 13.16 -7.49 -14.46
CA LEU A 147 12.27 -7.81 -13.34
C LEU A 147 12.73 -7.10 -12.05
N ASP A 148 14.02 -7.17 -11.73
CA ASP A 148 14.58 -6.51 -10.53
C ASP A 148 14.37 -4.99 -10.58
N ALA A 149 14.55 -4.37 -11.74
CA ALA A 149 14.33 -2.94 -11.92
C ALA A 149 12.86 -2.53 -11.71
N ARG A 150 11.91 -3.38 -12.16
CA ARG A 150 10.47 -3.17 -11.94
C ARG A 150 10.11 -3.36 -10.47
N ILE A 151 10.58 -4.43 -9.82
CA ILE A 151 10.36 -4.68 -8.39
C ILE A 151 10.91 -3.52 -7.55
N LYS A 152 12.13 -3.03 -7.86
CA LYS A 152 12.68 -1.85 -7.20
C LYS A 152 11.78 -0.63 -7.33
N THR A 153 11.14 -0.45 -8.48
CA THR A 153 10.20 0.66 -8.71
C THR A 153 8.96 0.55 -7.82
N VAL A 154 8.48 -0.68 -7.58
CA VAL A 154 7.38 -0.95 -6.65
C VAL A 154 7.80 -0.63 -5.22
N PHE A 155 8.95 -1.10 -4.75
CA PHE A 155 9.44 -0.78 -3.39
C PHE A 155 9.65 0.71 -3.17
N ASP A 156 10.24 1.40 -4.14
CA ASP A 156 10.39 2.84 -4.09
C ASP A 156 9.01 3.54 -4.01
N ALA A 157 7.96 2.97 -4.63
CA ALA A 157 6.59 3.47 -4.56
C ALA A 157 5.81 3.06 -3.30
N LEU A 158 6.29 2.10 -2.51
CA LEU A 158 5.68 1.74 -1.22
C LEU A 158 6.20 2.63 -0.07
N ARG A 159 7.41 3.17 -0.22
CA ARG A 159 8.04 4.08 0.75
C ARG A 159 7.72 5.56 0.50
N MET A 160 7.88 6.35 1.54
CA MET A 160 7.91 7.82 1.44
C MET A 160 9.02 8.29 0.48
N PRO A 161 8.75 9.29 -0.37
CA PRO A 161 9.77 9.89 -1.24
C PRO A 161 10.79 10.72 -0.43
N ASP A 162 12.06 10.68 -0.85
CA ASP A 162 13.12 11.42 -0.15
C ASP A 162 13.21 12.90 -0.52
N ASN A 163 12.80 13.23 -1.74
CA ASN A 163 12.95 14.54 -2.36
C ASN A 163 11.76 14.83 -3.29
N LEU A 164 11.57 16.10 -3.65
CA LEU A 164 10.44 16.53 -4.48
C LEU A 164 10.46 15.89 -5.88
N LYS A 165 11.65 15.61 -6.42
CA LYS A 165 11.78 14.90 -7.71
C LYS A 165 11.13 13.53 -7.66
N GLU A 166 11.36 12.78 -6.58
CA GLU A 166 10.70 11.48 -6.32
C GLU A 166 9.19 11.56 -6.12
N ALA A 167 8.67 12.76 -5.81
CA ALA A 167 7.24 13.08 -5.78
C ALA A 167 6.74 13.68 -7.10
N GLY A 168 7.50 13.54 -8.20
CA GLY A 168 7.09 14.02 -9.52
C GLY A 168 7.23 15.53 -9.73
N ASP A 169 8.00 16.23 -8.87
CA ASP A 169 8.17 17.69 -8.87
C ASP A 169 6.86 18.49 -8.72
N THR A 170 5.80 17.83 -8.24
CA THR A 170 4.50 18.43 -7.93
C THR A 170 4.28 18.50 -6.43
N GLY A 171 3.51 19.48 -5.96
CA GLY A 171 3.01 19.52 -4.57
C GLY A 171 1.76 18.65 -4.38
N PRO A 172 1.31 18.46 -3.13
CA PRO A 172 0.10 17.70 -2.83
C PRO A 172 -1.14 18.33 -3.47
N SER A 173 -2.03 17.46 -3.95
CA SER A 173 -3.39 17.78 -4.42
C SER A 173 -4.36 17.91 -3.24
N GLU A 174 -5.60 18.37 -3.46
CA GLU A 174 -6.60 18.60 -2.38
C GLU A 174 -6.92 17.36 -1.53
N ASN A 175 -6.74 16.15 -2.09
CA ASN A 175 -6.99 14.88 -1.38
C ASN A 175 -5.71 14.19 -0.90
N GLU A 176 -4.57 14.87 -0.95
CA GLU A 176 -3.24 14.33 -0.65
C GLU A 176 -2.67 14.89 0.67
N ASP A 177 -3.53 15.40 1.56
CA ASP A 177 -3.17 15.93 2.88
C ASP A 177 -4.08 15.35 4.00
N PRO A 178 -3.65 14.27 4.70
CA PRO A 178 -2.32 13.65 4.62
C PRO A 178 -2.16 12.66 3.45
N PHE A 179 -0.92 12.46 3.00
CA PHE A 179 -0.58 11.46 1.99
C PHE A 179 -0.19 10.13 2.64
N PHE A 180 -1.05 9.12 2.55
CA PHE A 180 -0.80 7.79 3.10
C PHE A 180 0.29 7.02 2.33
N CYS A 181 1.25 6.44 3.07
CA CYS A 181 2.31 5.58 2.55
C CYS A 181 2.37 4.27 3.34
N LEU A 182 2.90 3.19 2.73
CA LEU A 182 3.07 1.94 3.46
C LEU A 182 4.25 2.03 4.42
N LEU A 183 5.40 2.46 3.92
CA LEU A 183 6.67 2.44 4.65
C LEU A 183 7.26 3.83 4.80
N GLN A 184 7.90 4.09 5.94
CA GLN A 184 8.83 5.21 6.09
C GLN A 184 10.07 5.02 5.20
N ASP A 185 10.68 3.83 5.21
CA ASP A 185 11.90 3.45 4.48
C ASP A 185 11.79 1.97 4.03
N ASP A 186 12.41 1.61 2.90
CA ASP A 186 12.38 0.24 2.38
C ASP A 186 13.17 -0.76 3.24
N LYS A 187 14.11 -0.28 4.06
CA LYS A 187 14.85 -1.08 5.05
C LYS A 187 13.98 -1.71 6.13
N LEU A 188 12.74 -1.24 6.29
CA LEU A 188 11.80 -1.79 7.29
C LEU A 188 11.17 -3.12 6.83
N ILE A 189 11.39 -3.51 5.57
CA ILE A 189 10.90 -4.78 5.05
C ILE A 189 11.76 -5.91 5.62
N SER A 190 11.12 -6.82 6.35
CA SER A 190 11.79 -7.97 6.97
C SER A 190 11.86 -9.19 6.06
N ASP A 191 10.84 -9.38 5.22
CA ASP A 191 10.74 -10.56 4.37
C ASP A 191 10.07 -10.20 3.03
N VAL A 192 10.62 -10.72 1.94
CA VAL A 192 10.14 -10.46 0.58
C VAL A 192 10.02 -11.76 -0.19
N SER A 193 8.85 -12.00 -0.78
CA SER A 193 8.63 -13.04 -1.77
C SER A 193 7.99 -12.45 -3.01
N VAL A 194 8.44 -12.88 -4.20
CA VAL A 194 7.87 -12.46 -5.47
C VAL A 194 7.58 -13.68 -6.34
N THR A 195 6.31 -13.84 -6.70
CA THR A 195 5.83 -14.86 -7.63
C THR A 195 5.43 -14.16 -8.93
N THR A 196 6.00 -14.58 -10.05
CA THR A 196 5.65 -14.05 -11.38
C THR A 196 4.76 -15.01 -12.13
N ASP A 197 3.78 -14.49 -12.86
CA ASP A 197 2.88 -15.29 -13.72
C ASP A 197 2.43 -14.49 -14.96
N GLU A 198 1.74 -15.15 -15.87
CA GLU A 198 1.25 -14.56 -17.12
C GLU A 198 0.03 -13.64 -16.90
N LEU A 199 0.10 -12.44 -17.47
CA LEU A 199 -1.04 -11.52 -17.61
C LEU A 199 -1.56 -11.59 -19.04
N LEU A 200 -2.77 -12.11 -19.20
CA LEU A 200 -3.44 -12.15 -20.50
C LEU A 200 -3.96 -10.77 -20.92
N LEU A 201 -4.54 -10.00 -19.98
CA LEU A 201 -5.11 -8.67 -20.24
C LEU A 201 -5.35 -7.93 -18.91
N LEU A 202 -5.13 -6.62 -18.90
CA LEU A 202 -5.53 -5.80 -17.75
C LEU A 202 -7.07 -5.62 -17.70
N PRO A 203 -7.66 -5.48 -16.50
CA PRO A 203 -9.08 -5.17 -16.38
C PRO A 203 -9.45 -3.91 -17.16
N LYS A 204 -10.57 -3.96 -17.90
CA LYS A 204 -11.10 -2.86 -18.73
C LYS A 204 -10.28 -2.51 -19.98
N GLU A 205 -9.09 -3.09 -20.15
CA GLU A 205 -8.31 -2.92 -21.38
C GLU A 205 -8.78 -3.88 -22.47
N ARG A 206 -8.45 -3.55 -23.72
CA ARG A 206 -8.75 -4.39 -24.90
C ARG A 206 -7.50 -4.89 -25.62
N ASN A 207 -6.36 -4.28 -25.33
CA ASN A 207 -5.06 -4.61 -25.91
C ASN A 207 -4.04 -4.79 -24.79
N VAL A 208 -2.96 -5.51 -25.09
CA VAL A 208 -1.86 -5.76 -24.16
C VAL A 208 -0.64 -4.94 -24.57
N ASN A 209 -0.05 -4.21 -23.63
CA ASN A 209 1.26 -3.58 -23.79
C ASN A 209 2.33 -4.41 -23.09
N ALA A 210 3.56 -4.41 -23.62
CA ALA A 210 4.69 -5.17 -23.03
C ALA A 210 5.06 -4.75 -21.59
N ASN A 211 4.63 -3.57 -21.16
CA ASN A 211 4.90 -3.05 -19.81
C ASN A 211 3.68 -3.11 -18.90
N ASP A 212 2.55 -3.66 -19.37
CA ASP A 212 1.39 -3.85 -18.53
C ASP A 212 1.73 -4.81 -17.40
N SER A 213 1.25 -4.49 -16.21
CA SER A 213 1.53 -5.26 -15.00
C SER A 213 0.34 -5.16 -14.07
N PHE A 214 -0.04 -6.31 -13.52
CA PHE A 214 -1.02 -6.37 -12.44
C PHE A 214 -0.33 -6.95 -11.22
N LEU A 215 -0.33 -6.18 -10.13
CA LEU A 215 0.31 -6.58 -8.88
C LEU A 215 -0.75 -6.84 -7.83
N VAL A 216 -0.61 -7.97 -7.14
CA VAL A 216 -1.26 -8.22 -5.86
C VAL A 216 -0.15 -8.27 -4.81
N ILE A 217 -0.06 -7.22 -4.02
CA ILE A 217 0.94 -7.09 -2.97
C ILE A 217 0.25 -7.45 -1.67
N HIS A 218 0.62 -8.57 -1.08
CA HIS A 218 0.12 -9.02 0.21
C HIS A 218 1.08 -8.57 1.32
N ILE A 219 0.57 -7.78 2.25
CA ILE A 219 1.30 -7.22 3.38
C ILE A 219 0.82 -7.93 4.64
N ASN A 220 1.78 -8.46 5.40
CA ASN A 220 1.55 -9.01 6.73
C ASN A 220 2.45 -8.27 7.73
N LEU A 221 1.81 -7.63 8.71
CA LEU A 221 2.45 -6.90 9.79
C LEU A 221 2.25 -7.67 11.08
N GLN A 222 3.35 -8.03 11.75
CA GLN A 222 3.32 -8.75 13.02
C GLN A 222 4.13 -7.99 14.07
N GLN A 223 3.56 -7.77 15.24
CA GLN A 223 4.35 -7.31 16.40
C GLN A 223 5.37 -8.39 16.77
N VAL A 224 6.62 -7.96 17.02
CA VAL A 224 7.73 -8.84 17.42
C VAL A 224 7.79 -8.98 18.94
#